data_AF-A0A1F8P299-F1
#
_entry.id   AF-A0A1F8P299-F1
#
_cell.length_a   1.000
_cell.length_b   1.000
_cell.length_c   1.000
_cell.angle_alpha   90.00
_cell.angle_beta   90.00
_cell.angle_gamma   90.00
#
_symmetry.space_group_name_H-M   'P 1'
#
loop_
_entity.id
_entity.type
_entity.pdbx_description
1 polymer ?
#
loop_
_entity_poly.entity_id
_entity_poly.type
_entity_poly.pdbx_seq_one_letter_code
_entity_poly.pdbx_strand_id
1 'polypeptide(L)'
;MPTLRTEASELSVAFGILGLDPTTHLTEVELEHHFQGTLDRSKYDAFLLEYSKRHDLHSRMRRVGRQIRNAEPLFSQIDTLQWTGPTRQASTATASADLIAANTPISVKAISNVAANPSPHNLIYNLPGGQAFTQHEDNWYIVQDRSGFQALYSFMRNSSPSVSYLPTDVAVFEATATRVDRMAIQHAIKLYGNQQRRHFTHYYLEMCHRVAEWSAQAFNSRFCQSMQGRSRSAVIENLMRWFFRLDSVSYIMCGIDSRQEFAVRLPSLTEWKSSWRLTQMTASPDITRRQSIVDFELTFEDTN
;
A
#
# COMPACT_ATOMS: atom_id res chain seq x y z
N MET A 1 7.78 -11.51 2.45
CA MET A 1 7.06 -12.18 3.55
C MET A 1 6.44 -11.11 4.42
N PRO A 2 5.23 -11.33 4.95
CA PRO A 2 4.63 -10.47 5.95
C PRO A 2 5.49 -10.48 7.21
N THR A 3 5.40 -9.39 7.97
CA THR A 3 6.10 -9.31 9.24
C THR A 3 5.24 -9.92 10.34
N LEU A 4 5.84 -10.49 11.38
CA LEU A 4 5.13 -10.95 12.59
C LEU A 4 4.19 -9.88 13.16
N ARG A 5 4.58 -8.60 13.04
CA ARG A 5 3.76 -7.44 13.42
C ARG A 5 2.44 -7.37 12.63
N THR A 6 2.46 -7.69 11.34
CA THR A 6 1.29 -7.67 10.46
C THR A 6 0.28 -8.73 10.91
N GLU A 7 0.73 -9.97 11.03
CA GLU A 7 -0.07 -11.11 11.48
C GLU A 7 -0.63 -10.87 12.89
N ALA A 8 0.20 -10.35 13.81
CA ALA A 8 -0.26 -10.04 15.16
C ALA A 8 -1.33 -8.93 15.19
N SER A 9 -1.32 -8.00 14.23
CA SER A 9 -2.35 -6.97 14.12
C SER A 9 -3.67 -7.53 13.60
N GLU A 10 -3.62 -8.45 12.62
CA GLU A 10 -4.78 -9.18 12.11
C GLU A 10 -5.42 -10.03 13.20
N LEU A 11 -4.61 -10.83 13.90
CA LEU A 11 -5.07 -11.66 15.02
C LEU A 11 -5.63 -10.82 16.18
N SER A 12 -5.05 -9.65 16.47
CA SER A 12 -5.61 -8.74 17.48
C SER A 12 -7.04 -8.32 17.14
N VAL A 13 -7.32 -7.98 15.87
CA VAL A 13 -8.68 -7.69 15.41
C VAL A 13 -9.56 -8.93 15.56
N ALA A 14 -9.07 -10.10 15.15
CA ALA A 14 -9.78 -11.37 15.26
C ALA A 14 -10.24 -11.68 16.69
N PHE A 15 -9.32 -11.61 17.68
CA PHE A 15 -9.67 -11.77 19.08
C PHE A 15 -10.69 -10.74 19.57
N GLY A 16 -10.60 -9.50 19.09
CA GLY A 16 -11.59 -8.46 19.38
C GLY A 16 -12.98 -8.78 18.83
N ILE A 17 -13.04 -9.29 17.59
CA ILE A 17 -14.28 -9.74 16.93
C ILE A 17 -14.89 -10.92 17.66
N LEU A 18 -14.07 -11.88 18.11
CA LEU A 18 -14.51 -13.05 18.89
C LEU A 18 -14.89 -12.70 20.34
N GLY A 19 -14.62 -11.47 20.80
CA GLY A 19 -14.86 -11.08 22.18
C GLY A 19 -13.93 -11.75 23.20
N LEU A 20 -12.83 -12.36 22.73
CA LEU A 20 -11.88 -13.08 23.54
C LEU A 20 -10.77 -12.16 24.06
N ASP A 21 -10.15 -12.55 25.17
CA ASP A 21 -8.91 -11.95 25.62
C ASP A 21 -7.72 -12.80 25.16
N PRO A 22 -6.85 -12.29 24.28
CA PRO A 22 -5.70 -13.07 23.82
C PRO A 22 -4.74 -13.47 24.95
N THR A 23 -4.77 -12.82 26.12
CA THR A 23 -3.93 -13.23 27.25
C THR A 23 -4.51 -14.38 28.06
N THR A 24 -5.76 -14.79 27.79
CA THR A 24 -6.28 -16.03 28.36
C THR A 24 -5.64 -17.22 27.65
N HIS A 25 -5.15 -18.19 28.42
CA HIS A 25 -4.52 -19.37 27.84
C HIS A 25 -5.59 -20.23 27.16
N LEU A 26 -5.63 -20.16 25.82
CA LEU A 26 -6.45 -21.03 24.99
C LEU A 26 -5.75 -22.36 24.75
N THR A 27 -6.51 -23.44 24.83
CA THR A 27 -6.13 -24.79 24.44
C THR A 27 -6.09 -24.92 22.92
N GLU A 28 -5.46 -25.97 22.42
CA GLU A 28 -5.41 -26.26 20.98
C GLU A 28 -6.81 -26.48 20.38
N VAL A 29 -7.71 -27.13 21.13
CA VAL A 29 -9.10 -27.36 20.73
C VAL A 29 -9.88 -26.04 20.64
N GLU A 30 -9.67 -25.10 21.58
CA GLU A 30 -10.31 -23.78 21.53
C GLU A 30 -9.78 -22.95 20.36
N LEU A 31 -8.47 -22.99 20.07
CA LEU A 31 -7.90 -22.33 18.90
C LEU A 31 -8.48 -22.91 17.60
N GLU A 32 -8.54 -24.24 17.48
CA GLU A 32 -9.11 -24.91 16.32
C GLU A 32 -10.57 -24.55 16.13
N HIS A 33 -11.36 -24.49 17.20
CA HIS A 33 -12.76 -24.09 17.16
C HIS A 33 -12.91 -22.61 16.74
N HIS A 34 -12.33 -21.68 17.50
CA HIS A 34 -12.52 -20.24 17.29
C HIS A 34 -11.95 -19.73 15.97
N PHE A 35 -10.88 -20.34 15.46
CA PHE A 35 -10.24 -19.96 14.20
C PHE A 35 -10.50 -20.96 13.07
N GLN A 36 -11.42 -21.92 13.25
CA GLN A 36 -11.76 -22.95 12.24
C GLN A 36 -10.51 -23.66 11.67
N GLY A 37 -9.55 -23.99 12.54
CA GLY A 37 -8.28 -24.64 12.18
C GLY A 37 -7.28 -23.77 11.42
N THR A 38 -7.54 -22.47 11.23
CA THR A 38 -6.64 -21.57 10.48
C THR A 38 -5.50 -20.96 11.30
N LEU A 39 -5.60 -21.01 12.62
CA LEU A 39 -4.56 -20.57 13.56
C LEU A 39 -3.98 -21.76 14.31
N ASP A 40 -2.75 -22.14 13.99
CA ASP A 40 -2.02 -23.17 14.73
C ASP A 40 -1.37 -22.64 16.01
N ARG A 41 -0.95 -23.58 16.89
CA ARG A 41 -0.36 -23.25 18.18
C ARG A 41 0.93 -22.43 18.07
N SER A 42 1.79 -22.75 17.11
CA SER A 42 3.08 -22.06 16.91
C SER A 42 2.88 -20.59 16.57
N LYS A 43 1.93 -20.30 15.67
CA LYS A 43 1.55 -18.94 15.30
C LYS A 43 0.86 -18.20 16.44
N TYR A 44 0.02 -18.88 17.22
CA TYR A 44 -0.58 -18.28 18.42
C TYR A 44 0.48 -17.87 19.44
N ASP A 45 1.45 -18.74 19.74
CA ASP A 45 2.53 -18.43 20.67
C ASP A 45 3.41 -17.26 20.15
N ALA A 46 3.69 -17.22 18.84
CA ALA A 46 4.40 -16.11 18.22
C ALA A 46 3.62 -14.78 18.29
N PHE A 47 2.30 -14.85 18.13
CA PHE A 47 1.40 -13.72 18.33
C PHE A 47 1.46 -13.18 19.76
N LEU A 48 1.41 -14.04 20.79
CA LEU A 48 1.49 -13.60 22.19
C LEU A 48 2.80 -12.86 22.50
N LEU A 49 3.91 -13.33 21.92
CA LEU A 49 5.20 -12.66 22.04
C LEU A 49 5.21 -11.26 21.41
N GLU A 50 4.67 -11.10 20.20
CA GLU A 50 4.60 -9.77 19.56
C GLU A 50 3.55 -8.87 20.21
N TYR A 51 2.41 -9.43 20.65
CA TYR A 51 1.35 -8.73 21.37
C TYR A 51 1.88 -8.07 22.63
N SER A 52 2.64 -8.82 23.46
CA SER A 52 3.26 -8.27 24.67
C SER A 52 4.33 -7.20 24.36
N LYS A 53 5.15 -7.42 23.33
CA LYS A 53 6.19 -6.48 22.90
C LYS A 53 5.64 -5.14 22.39
N ARG A 54 4.45 -5.14 21.78
CA ARG A 54 3.80 -3.95 21.20
C ARG A 54 2.37 -3.80 21.69
N HIS A 55 2.16 -3.93 22.99
CA HIS A 55 0.85 -3.96 23.62
C HIS A 55 -0.05 -2.78 23.19
N ASP A 56 0.48 -1.56 23.12
CA ASP A 56 -0.30 -0.37 22.74
C ASP A 56 -0.89 -0.46 21.33
N LEU A 57 -0.14 -0.99 20.36
CA LEU A 57 -0.65 -1.16 19.00
C LEU A 57 -1.74 -2.23 18.97
N HIS A 58 -1.43 -3.40 19.53
CA HIS A 58 -2.28 -4.58 19.40
C HIS A 58 -3.56 -4.49 20.26
N SER A 59 -3.50 -3.87 21.43
CA SER A 59 -4.68 -3.60 22.25
C SER A 59 -5.67 -2.65 21.55
N ARG A 60 -5.17 -1.69 20.78
CA ARG A 60 -6.00 -0.81 19.94
C ARG A 60 -6.62 -1.55 18.77
N MET A 61 -5.85 -2.40 18.08
CA MET A 61 -6.39 -3.27 17.03
C MET A 61 -7.47 -4.22 17.59
N ARG A 62 -7.30 -4.75 18.80
CA ARG A 62 -8.35 -5.52 19.49
C ARG A 62 -9.58 -4.68 19.81
N ARG A 63 -9.42 -3.40 20.15
CA ARG A 63 -10.54 -2.47 20.34
C ARG A 63 -11.31 -2.25 19.03
N VAL A 64 -10.61 -2.11 17.91
CA VAL A 64 -11.23 -2.06 16.57
C VAL A 64 -12.07 -3.32 16.33
N GLY A 65 -11.53 -4.51 16.60
CA GLY A 65 -12.29 -5.76 16.48
C GLY A 65 -13.58 -5.78 17.32
N ARG A 66 -13.51 -5.28 18.57
CA ARG A 66 -14.70 -5.15 19.44
C ARG A 66 -15.72 -4.13 18.91
N GLN A 67 -15.25 -3.01 18.35
CA GLN A 67 -16.14 -2.03 17.71
C GLN A 67 -16.89 -2.65 16.54
N ILE A 68 -16.20 -3.43 15.70
CA ILE A 68 -16.82 -4.14 14.58
C ILE A 68 -17.86 -5.15 15.11
N ARG A 69 -17.52 -5.96 16.12
CA ARG A 69 -18.46 -6.91 16.75
C ARG A 69 -19.76 -6.25 17.20
N ASN A 70 -19.65 -5.05 17.78
CA ASN A 70 -20.78 -4.30 18.31
C ASN A 70 -21.59 -3.57 17.24
N ALA A 71 -20.93 -3.14 16.15
CA ALA A 71 -21.56 -2.36 15.08
C ALA A 71 -22.22 -3.24 14.02
N GLU A 72 -21.69 -4.44 13.76
CA GLU A 72 -22.20 -5.36 12.74
C GLU A 72 -23.12 -6.41 13.40
N PRO A 73 -24.45 -6.40 13.13
CA PRO A 73 -25.40 -7.31 13.78
C PRO A 73 -25.03 -8.79 13.62
N LEU A 74 -24.50 -9.15 12.44
CA LEU A 74 -24.06 -10.52 12.12
C LEU A 74 -22.90 -11.00 13.01
N PHE A 75 -22.15 -10.10 13.64
CA PHE A 75 -20.98 -10.45 14.44
C PHE A 75 -21.27 -10.48 15.95
N SER A 76 -22.42 -9.97 16.38
CA SER A 76 -22.78 -9.88 17.80
C SER A 76 -22.68 -11.21 18.56
N GLN A 77 -22.96 -12.33 17.86
CA GLN A 77 -23.01 -13.68 18.43
C GLN A 77 -22.02 -14.66 17.80
N ILE A 78 -21.06 -14.20 16.99
CA ILE A 78 -20.09 -15.15 16.42
C ILE A 78 -19.12 -15.63 17.49
N ASP A 79 -18.83 -16.92 17.41
CA ASP A 79 -17.87 -17.67 18.23
C ASP A 79 -16.71 -18.20 17.38
N THR A 80 -16.82 -18.13 16.06
CA THR A 80 -15.78 -18.60 15.12
C THR A 80 -15.53 -17.60 14.00
N LEU A 81 -14.32 -17.61 13.47
CA LEU A 81 -13.91 -16.91 12.25
C LEU A 81 -12.78 -17.67 11.56
N GLN A 82 -12.44 -17.27 10.34
CA GLN A 82 -11.25 -17.75 9.65
C GLN A 82 -10.20 -16.64 9.60
N TRP A 83 -8.96 -16.97 9.96
CA TRP A 83 -7.80 -16.13 9.69
C TRP A 83 -7.08 -16.65 8.46
N THR A 84 -7.32 -16.02 7.32
CA THR A 84 -6.69 -16.36 6.04
C THR A 84 -5.23 -15.91 5.99
N GLY A 85 -4.87 -14.99 6.89
CA GLY A 85 -3.53 -14.44 7.03
C GLY A 85 -3.01 -13.88 5.70
N PRO A 86 -1.68 -13.89 5.50
CA PRO A 86 -1.04 -13.26 4.35
C PRO A 86 -1.15 -14.04 3.04
N THR A 87 -1.86 -15.16 3.06
CA THR A 87 -1.97 -16.07 1.93
C THR A 87 -2.69 -15.31 0.82
N ARG A 88 -1.93 -14.78 -0.14
CA ARG A 88 -2.49 -14.20 -1.36
C ARG A 88 -3.35 -15.29 -1.99
N GLN A 89 -4.67 -15.15 -1.88
CA GLN A 89 -5.53 -15.81 -2.84
C GLN A 89 -5.08 -15.31 -4.23
N ALA A 90 -5.09 -16.21 -5.23
CA ALA A 90 -4.57 -15.92 -6.56
C ALA A 90 -5.06 -14.57 -7.08
N SER A 91 -4.36 -13.95 -8.03
CA SER A 91 -4.68 -12.64 -8.62
C SER A 91 -6.11 -12.48 -9.17
N THR A 92 -6.90 -13.57 -9.15
CA THR A 92 -8.29 -13.69 -9.58
C THR A 92 -9.31 -13.79 -8.43
N ALA A 93 -8.89 -13.82 -7.16
CA ALA A 93 -9.76 -14.03 -6.00
C ALA A 93 -10.14 -12.72 -5.29
N THR A 94 -11.24 -12.14 -5.78
CA THR A 94 -12.40 -11.47 -5.17
C THR A 94 -12.43 -10.79 -3.79
N ALA A 95 -11.40 -10.81 -2.94
CA ALA A 95 -11.30 -9.93 -1.75
C ALA A 95 -9.89 -10.02 -1.15
N SER A 96 -9.22 -8.89 -0.93
CA SER A 96 -8.05 -8.82 -0.02
C SER A 96 -8.52 -9.02 1.42
N ALA A 97 -8.85 -10.26 1.80
CA ALA A 97 -9.36 -10.60 3.12
C ALA A 97 -8.25 -11.20 4.00
N ASP A 98 -8.06 -10.61 5.17
CA ASP A 98 -7.17 -11.11 6.21
C ASP A 98 -7.95 -11.97 7.23
N LEU A 99 -9.25 -11.69 7.39
CA LEU A 99 -10.21 -12.46 8.18
C LEU A 99 -11.52 -12.68 7.38
N ILE A 100 -12.22 -13.76 7.69
CA ILE A 100 -13.60 -14.00 7.24
C ILE A 100 -14.45 -14.34 8.47
N ALA A 101 -15.47 -13.53 8.74
CA ALA A 101 -16.38 -13.70 9.88
C ALA A 101 -17.83 -13.65 9.37
N ALA A 102 -18.64 -14.67 9.68
CA ALA A 102 -20.02 -14.80 9.17
C ALA A 102 -20.14 -14.50 7.65
N ASN A 103 -19.25 -15.08 6.84
CA ASN A 103 -19.13 -14.85 5.39
C ASN A 103 -18.83 -13.41 4.96
N THR A 104 -18.48 -12.52 5.90
CA THR A 104 -18.08 -11.15 5.63
C THR A 104 -16.55 -11.06 5.64
N PRO A 105 -15.92 -10.71 4.50
CA PRO A 105 -14.48 -10.50 4.46
C PRO A 105 -14.08 -9.24 5.24
N ILE A 106 -12.91 -9.30 5.88
CA ILE A 106 -12.36 -8.18 6.65
C ILE A 106 -10.89 -8.01 6.27
N SER A 107 -10.52 -6.79 5.88
CA SER A 107 -9.12 -6.42 5.67
C SER A 107 -8.62 -5.53 6.82
N VAL A 108 -7.47 -5.90 7.36
CA VAL A 108 -6.83 -5.25 8.48
C VAL A 108 -5.64 -4.40 8.01
N LYS A 109 -5.56 -3.16 8.49
CA LYS A 109 -4.48 -2.20 8.22
C LYS A 109 -3.90 -1.68 9.53
N ALA A 110 -2.87 -2.36 10.02
CA ALA A 110 -2.25 -2.07 11.32
C ALA A 110 -1.81 -0.60 11.48
N ILE A 111 -1.12 -0.07 10.47
CA ILE A 111 -0.78 1.35 10.28
C ILE A 111 -0.49 1.49 8.78
N SER A 112 -1.34 2.14 8.00
CA SER A 112 -1.05 2.36 6.59
C SER A 112 -1.56 3.70 6.10
N ASN A 113 -0.61 4.59 5.79
CA ASN A 113 -0.88 5.75 4.92
C ASN A 113 -0.83 5.33 3.43
N VAL A 114 -0.72 4.03 3.15
CA VAL A 114 -0.57 3.46 1.81
C VAL A 114 -1.83 2.66 1.51
N ALA A 115 -2.69 3.20 0.66
CA ALA A 115 -3.88 2.50 0.19
C ALA A 115 -3.51 1.35 -0.76
N ALA A 116 -2.51 1.57 -1.60
CA ALA A 116 -1.99 0.62 -2.58
C ALA A 116 -0.51 0.92 -2.85
N ASN A 117 0.29 -0.10 -3.21
CA ASN A 117 1.71 0.06 -3.54
C ASN A 117 2.05 -0.51 -4.93
N PRO A 118 1.35 -0.11 -6.01
CA PRO A 118 1.79 -0.43 -7.35
C PRO A 118 3.10 0.31 -7.64
N SER A 119 3.93 -0.28 -8.48
CA SER A 119 5.07 0.42 -9.05
C SER A 119 4.60 1.58 -9.94
N PRO A 120 5.44 2.62 -10.13
CA PRO A 120 5.05 3.79 -10.91
C PRO A 120 4.58 3.47 -12.34
N HIS A 121 5.21 2.53 -13.05
CA HIS A 121 4.77 2.20 -14.40
C HIS A 121 3.40 1.50 -14.39
N ASN A 122 3.12 0.62 -13.43
CA ASN A 122 1.77 0.08 -13.24
C ASN A 122 0.72 1.17 -13.00
N LEU A 123 1.01 2.14 -12.15
CA LEU A 123 0.08 3.23 -11.81
C LEU A 123 -0.14 4.22 -12.95
N ILE A 124 0.93 4.56 -13.69
CA ILE A 124 0.94 5.66 -14.67
C ILE A 124 0.63 5.18 -16.08
N TYR A 125 0.94 3.92 -16.41
CA TYR A 125 0.72 3.35 -17.74
C TYR A 125 -0.33 2.26 -17.75
N ASN A 126 -0.13 1.20 -16.97
CA ASN A 126 -0.96 0.00 -17.11
C ASN A 126 -2.38 0.27 -16.61
N LEU A 127 -2.52 0.91 -15.45
CA LEU A 127 -3.80 1.20 -14.85
C LEU A 127 -4.68 2.12 -15.74
N PRO A 128 -4.25 3.33 -16.15
CA PRO A 128 -5.05 4.16 -17.05
C PRO A 128 -5.17 3.58 -18.46
N GLY A 129 -4.28 2.67 -18.87
CA GLY A 129 -4.33 1.94 -20.13
C GLY A 129 -5.23 0.71 -20.14
N GLY A 130 -5.74 0.27 -18.98
CA GLY A 130 -6.47 -1.00 -18.85
C GLY A 130 -5.61 -2.24 -19.12
N GLN A 131 -4.29 -2.13 -18.94
CA GLN A 131 -3.33 -3.20 -19.17
C GLN A 131 -3.07 -3.99 -17.88
N ALA A 132 -2.66 -5.25 -18.02
CA ALA A 132 -2.30 -6.09 -16.88
C ALA A 132 -1.05 -5.55 -16.17
N PHE A 133 -0.96 -5.76 -14.86
CA PHE A 133 0.18 -5.29 -14.09
C PHE A 133 1.43 -6.14 -14.30
N THR A 134 2.57 -5.48 -14.39
CA THR A 134 3.90 -6.08 -14.55
C THR A 134 4.62 -6.18 -13.21
N GLN A 135 5.38 -7.27 -13.00
CA GLN A 135 6.06 -7.53 -11.71
C GLN A 135 7.46 -6.93 -11.61
N HIS A 136 8.14 -6.72 -12.74
CA HIS A 136 9.48 -6.17 -12.81
C HIS A 136 9.47 -4.96 -13.72
N GLU A 137 9.95 -3.84 -13.21
CA GLU A 137 9.99 -2.57 -13.91
C GLU A 137 11.32 -1.87 -13.61
N ASP A 138 11.82 -1.18 -14.63
CA ASP A 138 13.04 -0.39 -14.53
C ASP A 138 12.90 0.76 -13.53
N ASN A 139 14.03 1.30 -13.08
CA ASN A 139 14.03 2.47 -12.20
C ASN A 139 13.32 3.65 -12.87
N TRP A 140 12.19 4.06 -12.29
CA TRP A 140 11.32 5.11 -12.85
C TRP A 140 12.05 6.43 -13.10
N TYR A 141 13.01 6.81 -12.26
CA TYR A 141 13.79 8.04 -12.45
C TYR A 141 14.76 7.93 -13.64
N ILE A 142 15.36 6.75 -13.87
CA ILE A 142 16.18 6.51 -15.07
C ILE A 142 15.31 6.56 -16.33
N VAL A 143 14.13 5.95 -16.29
CA VAL A 143 13.25 5.90 -17.46
C VAL A 143 12.75 7.29 -17.85
N GLN A 144 12.32 8.11 -16.87
CA GLN A 144 11.68 9.39 -17.16
C GLN A 144 12.63 10.59 -17.20
N ASP A 145 13.68 10.61 -16.38
CA ASP A 145 14.67 11.70 -16.38
C ASP A 145 16.09 11.17 -16.14
N ARG A 146 16.58 10.34 -17.07
CA ARG A 146 17.97 9.84 -17.02
C ARG A 146 18.97 10.98 -16.85
N SER A 147 18.75 12.11 -17.54
CA SER A 147 19.67 13.25 -17.52
C SER A 147 19.76 13.90 -16.13
N GLY A 148 18.62 14.13 -15.47
CA GLY A 148 18.56 14.67 -14.12
C GLY A 148 19.08 13.70 -13.08
N PHE A 149 18.74 12.40 -13.21
CA PHE A 149 19.24 11.41 -12.28
C PHE A 149 20.76 11.19 -12.43
N GLN A 150 21.27 11.22 -13.66
CA GLN A 150 22.70 11.24 -13.93
C GLN A 150 23.35 12.51 -13.36
N ALA A 151 22.75 13.69 -13.49
CA ALA A 151 23.30 14.93 -12.94
C ALA A 151 23.39 14.88 -11.40
N LEU A 152 22.34 14.42 -10.74
CA LEU A 152 22.31 14.20 -9.29
C LEU A 152 23.38 13.20 -8.85
N TYR A 153 23.47 12.07 -9.55
CA TYR A 153 24.45 11.02 -9.28
C TYR A 153 25.90 11.51 -9.50
N SER A 154 26.16 12.21 -10.60
CA SER A 154 27.46 12.82 -10.90
C SER A 154 27.86 13.84 -9.85
N PHE A 155 26.94 14.70 -9.43
CA PHE A 155 27.19 15.65 -8.34
C PHE A 155 27.57 14.92 -7.06
N MET A 156 26.81 13.88 -6.70
CA MET A 156 27.04 13.11 -5.50
C MET A 156 28.43 12.44 -5.52
N ARG A 157 28.76 11.77 -6.62
CA ARG A 157 30.02 11.07 -6.83
C ARG A 157 31.23 12.02 -6.82
N ASN A 158 31.10 13.17 -7.47
CA ASN A 158 32.21 14.14 -7.58
C ASN A 158 32.41 14.95 -6.29
N SER A 159 31.37 15.09 -5.47
CA SER A 159 31.43 15.83 -4.20
C SER A 159 31.99 15.00 -3.04
N SER A 160 32.21 13.69 -3.25
CA SER A 160 32.55 12.75 -2.20
C SER A 160 33.67 11.79 -2.63
N PRO A 161 34.92 12.00 -2.16
CA PRO A 161 36.04 11.13 -2.51
C PRO A 161 35.80 9.65 -2.17
N SER A 162 35.06 9.38 -1.08
CA SER A 162 34.77 8.02 -0.57
C SER A 162 33.93 7.16 -1.51
N VAL A 163 33.29 7.74 -2.52
CA VAL A 163 32.44 7.04 -3.49
C VAL A 163 32.89 7.30 -4.93
N SER A 164 34.08 7.90 -5.11
CA SER A 164 34.65 8.18 -6.44
C SER A 164 34.99 6.92 -7.25
N TYR A 165 35.16 5.78 -6.57
CA TYR A 165 35.41 4.48 -7.20
C TYR A 165 34.18 3.93 -7.95
N LEU A 166 32.98 4.43 -7.65
CA LEU A 166 31.75 3.96 -8.28
C LEU A 166 31.72 4.30 -9.79
N PRO A 167 30.94 3.56 -10.60
CA PRO A 167 30.79 3.84 -12.03
C PRO A 167 30.38 5.29 -12.29
N THR A 168 30.79 5.85 -13.44
CA THR A 168 30.41 7.23 -13.81
C THR A 168 28.98 7.32 -14.33
N ASP A 169 28.50 6.28 -15.03
CA ASP A 169 27.13 6.20 -15.53
C ASP A 169 26.18 5.60 -14.48
N VAL A 170 25.04 6.26 -14.27
CA VAL A 170 24.06 5.88 -13.24
C VAL A 170 23.33 4.57 -13.55
N ALA A 171 23.16 4.21 -14.83
CA ALA A 171 22.53 2.95 -15.20
C ALA A 171 23.48 1.77 -14.94
N VAL A 172 24.78 1.94 -15.21
CA VAL A 172 25.80 0.96 -14.82
C VAL A 172 25.85 0.80 -13.31
N PHE A 173 25.77 1.90 -12.55
CA PHE A 173 25.67 1.84 -11.10
C PHE A 173 24.43 1.05 -10.65
N GLU A 174 23.22 1.37 -11.12
CA GLU A 174 22.02 0.66 -10.70
C GLU A 174 22.05 -0.84 -11.01
N ALA A 175 22.66 -1.24 -12.13
CA ALA A 175 22.80 -2.63 -12.53
C ALA A 175 23.82 -3.43 -11.70
N THR A 176 24.85 -2.76 -11.14
CA THR A 176 26.00 -3.44 -10.52
C THR A 176 26.16 -3.16 -9.03
N ALA A 177 25.51 -2.13 -8.49
CA ALA A 177 25.71 -1.66 -7.14
C ALA A 177 25.27 -2.68 -6.08
N THR A 178 26.19 -2.94 -5.15
CA THR A 178 25.90 -3.75 -3.97
C THR A 178 25.17 -2.95 -2.90
N ARG A 179 24.66 -3.64 -1.88
CA ARG A 179 24.11 -2.97 -0.67
C ARG A 179 25.16 -2.07 -0.01
N VAL A 180 26.44 -2.47 -0.01
CA VAL A 180 27.52 -1.70 0.59
C VAL A 180 27.72 -0.39 -0.16
N ASP A 181 27.73 -0.42 -1.49
CA ASP A 181 27.86 0.78 -2.33
C ASP A 181 26.72 1.77 -2.08
N ARG A 182 25.48 1.25 -2.01
CA ARG A 182 24.29 2.07 -1.72
C ARG A 182 24.36 2.71 -0.32
N MET A 183 24.86 1.98 0.67
CA MET A 183 25.10 2.51 2.02
C MET A 183 26.22 3.56 2.04
N ALA A 184 27.28 3.36 1.25
CA ALA A 184 28.38 4.32 1.13
C ALA A 184 27.89 5.67 0.55
N ILE A 185 27.03 5.65 -0.46
CA ILE A 185 26.37 6.86 -0.99
C ILE A 185 25.55 7.56 0.09
N GLN A 186 24.69 6.82 0.81
CA GLN A 186 23.87 7.41 1.88
C GLN A 186 24.72 8.06 2.96
N HIS A 187 25.82 7.42 3.33
CA HIS A 187 26.76 7.97 4.30
C HIS A 187 27.44 9.24 3.77
N ALA A 188 27.90 9.22 2.52
CA ALA A 188 28.53 10.37 1.87
C ALA A 188 27.60 11.60 1.83
N ILE A 189 26.33 11.41 1.47
CA ILE A 189 25.33 12.49 1.45
C ILE A 189 25.08 13.06 2.86
N LYS A 190 25.09 12.23 3.91
CA LYS A 190 24.92 12.69 5.30
C LYS A 190 26.04 13.63 5.75
N LEU A 191 27.26 13.44 5.23
CA LEU A 191 28.43 14.25 5.56
C LEU A 191 28.48 15.60 4.82
N TYR A 192 27.54 15.87 3.90
CA TYR A 192 27.51 17.15 3.20
C TYR A 192 27.32 18.34 4.13
N GLY A 193 28.22 19.32 3.97
CA GLY A 193 28.05 20.66 4.51
C GLY A 193 26.90 21.41 3.86
N ASN A 194 26.58 22.59 4.40
CA ASN A 194 25.39 23.36 3.99
C ASN A 194 25.33 23.65 2.49
N GLN A 195 26.46 24.02 1.86
CA GLN A 195 26.48 24.35 0.43
C GLN A 195 26.27 23.12 -0.45
N GLN A 196 27.00 22.02 -0.18
CA GLN A 196 26.84 20.76 -0.91
C GLN A 196 25.42 20.21 -0.79
N ARG A 197 24.84 20.29 0.42
CA ARG A 197 23.46 19.87 0.67
C ARG A 197 22.47 20.71 -0.15
N ARG A 198 22.66 22.02 -0.24
CA ARG A 198 21.81 22.89 -1.09
C ARG A 198 21.88 22.49 -2.57
N HIS A 199 23.07 22.26 -3.10
CA HIS A 199 23.23 21.82 -4.49
C HIS A 199 22.63 20.43 -4.74
N PHE A 200 22.88 19.47 -3.83
CA PHE A 200 22.26 18.15 -3.91
C PHE A 200 20.73 18.25 -3.91
N THR A 201 20.17 19.02 -2.96
CA THR A 201 18.73 19.24 -2.87
C THR A 201 18.19 19.91 -4.13
N HIS A 202 18.91 20.87 -4.72
CA HIS A 202 18.51 21.50 -5.97
C HIS A 202 18.40 20.47 -7.12
N TYR A 203 19.45 19.70 -7.40
CA TYR A 203 19.41 18.65 -8.44
C TYR A 203 18.33 17.61 -8.18
N TYR A 204 18.16 17.22 -6.91
CA TYR A 204 17.14 16.25 -6.51
C TYR A 204 15.73 16.78 -6.77
N LEU A 205 15.44 18.01 -6.35
CA LEU A 205 14.12 18.62 -6.52
C LEU A 205 13.80 18.86 -8.00
N GLU A 206 14.76 19.34 -8.80
CA GLU A 206 14.55 19.50 -10.24
C GLU A 206 14.20 18.18 -10.93
N MET A 207 14.94 17.11 -10.64
CA MET A 207 14.63 15.78 -11.14
C MET A 207 13.25 15.32 -10.68
N CYS A 208 12.93 15.46 -9.39
CA CYS A 208 11.63 15.07 -8.85
C CYS A 208 10.47 15.83 -9.50
N HIS A 209 10.59 17.14 -9.72
CA HIS A 209 9.56 17.94 -10.38
C HIS A 209 9.35 17.50 -11.82
N ARG A 210 10.43 17.31 -12.59
CA ARG A 210 10.34 16.82 -13.97
C ARG A 210 9.68 15.44 -14.05
N VAL A 211 10.05 14.53 -13.16
CA VAL A 211 9.45 13.19 -13.12
C VAL A 211 7.98 13.25 -12.71
N ALA A 212 7.60 14.10 -11.76
CA ALA A 212 6.21 14.29 -11.36
C ALA A 212 5.35 14.88 -12.50
N GLU A 213 5.83 15.94 -13.15
CA GLU A 213 5.17 16.57 -14.30
C GLU A 213 4.97 15.58 -15.44
N TRP A 214 6.04 14.87 -15.80
CA TRP A 214 6.00 13.84 -16.84
C TRP A 214 5.00 12.74 -16.47
N SER A 215 5.03 12.27 -15.22
CA SER A 215 4.15 11.21 -14.73
C SER A 215 2.67 11.60 -14.79
N ALA A 216 2.33 12.83 -14.39
CA ALA A 216 0.97 13.36 -14.46
C ALA A 216 0.49 13.48 -15.92
N GLN A 217 1.34 14.03 -16.81
CA GLN A 217 1.02 14.14 -18.23
C GLN A 217 0.81 12.78 -18.89
N ALA A 218 1.69 11.82 -18.60
CA ALA A 218 1.61 10.47 -19.14
C ALA A 218 0.33 9.75 -18.69
N PHE A 219 0.00 9.85 -17.40
CA PHE A 219 -1.25 9.32 -16.87
C PHE A 219 -2.46 9.93 -17.59
N ASN A 220 -2.53 11.26 -17.66
CA ASN A 220 -3.65 11.97 -18.30
C ASN A 220 -3.78 11.60 -19.78
N SER A 221 -2.67 11.58 -20.53
CA SER A 221 -2.67 11.19 -21.94
C SER A 221 -3.19 9.77 -22.13
N ARG A 222 -2.71 8.82 -21.33
CA ARG A 222 -3.15 7.42 -21.37
C ARG A 222 -4.63 7.28 -21.01
N PHE A 223 -5.06 7.95 -19.96
CA PHE A 223 -6.45 7.95 -19.54
C PHE A 223 -7.36 8.52 -20.63
N CYS A 224 -7.03 9.67 -21.22
CA CYS A 224 -7.79 10.26 -22.33
C CYS A 224 -7.89 9.32 -23.53
N GLN A 225 -6.80 8.65 -23.91
CA GLN A 225 -6.80 7.66 -25.00
C GLN A 225 -7.73 6.49 -24.69
N SER A 226 -7.64 5.92 -23.49
CA SER A 226 -8.49 4.81 -23.04
C SER A 226 -9.97 5.18 -22.98
N MET A 227 -10.29 6.43 -22.63
CA MET A 227 -11.66 6.94 -22.56
C MET A 227 -12.33 7.08 -23.93
N GLN A 228 -11.55 7.13 -25.02
CA GLN A 228 -12.05 7.12 -26.41
C GLN A 228 -12.20 5.70 -26.98
N GLY A 229 -11.67 4.68 -26.29
CA GLY A 229 -11.66 3.29 -26.74
C GLY A 229 -12.89 2.49 -26.32
N ARG A 230 -13.00 1.27 -26.88
CA ARG A 230 -14.06 0.31 -26.55
C ARG A 230 -13.97 -0.26 -25.13
N SER A 231 -12.80 -0.15 -24.48
CA SER A 231 -12.51 -0.66 -23.13
C SER A 231 -12.78 0.35 -22.01
N ARG A 232 -13.37 1.51 -22.30
CA ARG A 232 -13.64 2.59 -21.33
C ARG A 232 -14.20 2.09 -20.00
N SER A 233 -15.26 1.29 -20.04
CA SER A 233 -15.92 0.80 -18.81
C SER A 233 -14.99 -0.06 -17.95
N ALA A 234 -14.21 -0.95 -18.57
CA ALA A 234 -13.26 -1.81 -17.87
C ALA A 234 -12.10 -1.00 -17.24
N VAL A 235 -11.64 0.06 -17.93
CA VAL A 235 -10.61 0.96 -17.41
C VAL A 235 -11.11 1.72 -16.19
N ILE A 236 -12.32 2.29 -16.26
CA ILE A 236 -12.95 2.97 -15.12
C ILE A 236 -13.10 2.00 -13.94
N GLU A 237 -13.61 0.79 -14.18
CA GLU A 237 -13.77 -0.23 -13.13
C GLU A 237 -12.44 -0.58 -12.47
N ASN A 238 -11.39 -0.80 -13.24
CA ASN A 238 -10.06 -1.08 -12.71
C ASN A 238 -9.50 0.09 -11.91
N LEU A 239 -9.67 1.33 -12.38
CA LEU A 239 -9.29 2.53 -11.62
C LEU A 239 -10.03 2.59 -10.28
N MET A 240 -11.35 2.38 -10.27
CA MET A 240 -12.14 2.44 -9.03
C MET A 240 -11.74 1.34 -8.05
N ARG A 241 -11.51 0.12 -8.54
CA ARG A 241 -10.97 -0.98 -7.73
C ARG A 241 -9.65 -0.60 -7.05
N TRP A 242 -8.75 0.09 -7.75
CA TRP A 242 -7.45 0.47 -7.18
C TRP A 242 -7.51 1.67 -6.24
N PHE A 243 -8.18 2.77 -6.63
CA PHE A 243 -8.22 4.00 -5.83
C PHE A 243 -9.10 3.86 -4.58
N PHE A 244 -10.24 3.17 -4.67
CA PHE A 244 -11.17 2.99 -3.56
C PHE A 244 -11.07 1.62 -2.90
N ARG A 245 -10.16 0.75 -3.37
CA ARG A 245 -10.01 -0.63 -2.90
C ARG A 245 -11.31 -1.43 -3.01
N LEU A 246 -12.15 -1.14 -4.01
CA LEU A 246 -13.39 -1.88 -4.21
C LEU A 246 -13.10 -3.31 -4.70
N ASP A 247 -13.93 -4.25 -4.29
CA ASP A 247 -13.89 -5.62 -4.78
C ASP A 247 -15.26 -6.07 -5.33
N SER A 248 -15.35 -7.30 -5.80
CA SER A 248 -16.59 -7.92 -6.27
C SER A 248 -17.64 -8.10 -5.17
N VAL A 249 -17.22 -8.14 -3.91
CA VAL A 249 -18.08 -8.30 -2.74
C VAL A 249 -17.84 -7.15 -1.76
N SER A 250 -18.87 -6.80 -0.97
CA SER A 250 -18.68 -5.86 0.13
C SER A 250 -17.83 -6.49 1.23
N TYR A 251 -17.02 -5.66 1.89
CA TYR A 251 -16.12 -6.12 2.94
C TYR A 251 -15.84 -4.99 3.94
N ILE A 252 -15.28 -5.34 5.10
CA ILE A 252 -14.94 -4.37 6.14
C ILE A 252 -13.44 -4.05 6.04
N MET A 253 -13.09 -2.77 5.90
CA MET A 253 -11.72 -2.30 6.07
C MET A 253 -11.57 -1.69 7.45
N CYS A 254 -10.58 -2.13 8.22
CA CYS A 254 -10.38 -1.66 9.57
C CYS A 254 -8.90 -1.49 9.91
N GLY A 255 -8.62 -0.67 10.91
CA GLY A 255 -7.24 -0.42 11.30
C GLY A 255 -7.03 0.84 12.11
N ILE A 256 -5.80 1.35 12.04
CA ILE A 256 -5.41 2.62 12.63
C ILE A 256 -4.80 3.50 11.53
N ASP A 257 -5.41 4.65 11.30
CA ASP A 257 -4.92 5.69 10.38
C ASP A 257 -4.75 7.00 11.13
N SER A 258 -3.60 7.67 10.96
CA SER A 258 -3.33 8.97 11.58
C SER A 258 -3.60 9.01 13.09
N ARG A 259 -3.29 7.90 13.77
CA ARG A 259 -3.56 7.63 15.20
C ARG A 259 -5.03 7.51 15.59
N GLN A 260 -5.97 7.44 14.65
CA GLN A 260 -7.37 7.17 14.89
C GLN A 260 -7.73 5.72 14.50
N GLU A 261 -8.57 5.08 15.31
CA GLU A 261 -9.12 3.76 15.04
C GLU A 261 -10.28 3.89 14.04
N PHE A 262 -10.34 3.02 13.04
CA PHE A 262 -11.43 3.03 12.05
C PHE A 262 -11.89 1.62 11.71
N ALA A 263 -13.17 1.52 11.36
CA ALA A 263 -13.77 0.38 10.71
C ALA A 263 -14.85 0.90 9.75
N VAL A 264 -14.72 0.60 8.47
CA VAL A 264 -15.63 1.08 7.43
C VAL A 264 -16.07 -0.10 6.57
N ARG A 265 -17.36 -0.14 6.24
CA ARG A 265 -17.89 -1.08 5.26
C ARG A 265 -17.66 -0.51 3.87
N LEU A 266 -16.87 -1.19 3.06
CA LEU A 266 -16.66 -0.87 1.67
C LEU A 266 -17.72 -1.62 0.83
N PRO A 267 -18.46 -0.91 -0.04
CA PRO A 267 -19.41 -1.56 -0.92
C PRO A 267 -18.67 -2.43 -1.95
N SER A 268 -19.40 -3.38 -2.54
CA SER A 268 -18.93 -4.01 -3.77
C SER A 268 -18.83 -2.97 -4.90
N LEU A 269 -18.05 -3.25 -5.92
CA LEU A 269 -17.97 -2.43 -7.13
C LEU A 269 -19.36 -2.23 -7.77
N THR A 270 -20.22 -3.25 -7.73
CA THR A 270 -21.58 -3.19 -8.28
C THR A 270 -22.45 -2.20 -7.49
N GLU A 271 -22.45 -2.29 -6.15
CA GLU A 271 -23.18 -1.36 -5.27
C GLU A 271 -22.64 0.08 -5.38
N TRP A 272 -21.33 0.24 -5.52
CA TRP A 272 -20.74 1.56 -5.73
C TRP A 272 -21.22 2.18 -7.05
N LYS A 273 -21.22 1.39 -8.14
CA LYS A 273 -21.65 1.83 -9.48
C LYS A 273 -23.14 2.11 -9.60
N SER A 274 -23.99 1.60 -8.71
CA SER A 274 -25.41 1.92 -8.71
C SER A 274 -25.70 3.32 -8.14
N SER A 275 -24.75 3.89 -7.40
CA SER A 275 -24.91 5.16 -6.70
C SER A 275 -23.99 6.25 -7.23
N TRP A 276 -22.86 5.88 -7.84
CA TRP A 276 -21.84 6.83 -8.26
C TRP A 276 -21.39 6.60 -9.69
N ARG A 277 -21.17 7.71 -10.38
CA ARG A 277 -20.57 7.72 -11.71
C ARG A 277 -19.33 8.59 -11.73
N LEU A 278 -18.18 8.02 -12.12
CA LEU A 278 -16.98 8.79 -12.40
C LEU A 278 -17.22 9.68 -13.64
N THR A 279 -17.16 10.99 -13.45
CA THR A 279 -17.34 11.98 -14.51
C THR A 279 -16.00 12.46 -15.04
N GLN A 280 -15.02 12.66 -14.17
CA GLN A 280 -13.69 13.16 -14.51
C GLN A 280 -12.62 12.55 -13.62
N MET A 281 -11.43 12.34 -14.19
CA MET A 281 -10.23 12.02 -13.44
C MET A 281 -9.05 12.76 -14.06
N THR A 282 -8.24 13.39 -13.21
CA THR A 282 -7.03 14.10 -13.64
C THR A 282 -5.88 13.82 -12.68
N ALA A 283 -4.67 13.79 -13.22
CA ALA A 283 -3.43 13.75 -12.46
C ALA A 283 -2.73 15.11 -12.56
N SER A 284 -2.17 15.60 -11.45
CA SER A 284 -1.38 16.83 -11.41
C SER A 284 -0.11 16.61 -10.58
N PRO A 285 1.01 17.25 -10.95
CA PRO A 285 2.23 17.17 -10.16
C PRO A 285 2.14 18.05 -8.90
N ASP A 286 2.54 17.52 -7.74
CA ASP A 286 2.74 18.33 -6.53
C ASP A 286 4.22 18.70 -6.39
N ILE A 287 4.57 19.87 -6.94
CA ILE A 287 5.93 20.44 -6.86
C ILE A 287 6.23 21.12 -5.52
N THR A 288 5.22 21.27 -4.65
CA THR A 288 5.41 21.90 -3.34
C THR A 288 6.00 20.92 -2.34
N ARG A 289 5.66 19.64 -2.52
CA ARG A 289 6.27 18.55 -1.76
C ARG A 289 7.66 18.29 -2.30
N ARG A 290 8.62 18.14 -1.39
CA ARG A 290 10.05 17.94 -1.71
C ARG A 290 10.36 16.52 -2.21
N GLN A 291 9.51 15.94 -3.04
CA GLN A 291 9.55 14.57 -3.56
C GLN A 291 8.81 14.51 -4.91
N SER A 292 9.01 13.43 -5.67
CA SER A 292 8.24 13.18 -6.90
C SER A 292 6.82 12.70 -6.54
N ILE A 293 5.85 13.61 -6.47
CA ILE A 293 4.47 13.31 -6.08
C ILE A 293 3.50 13.72 -7.20
N VAL A 294 2.52 12.85 -7.43
CA VAL A 294 1.41 13.07 -8.36
C VAL A 294 0.12 12.95 -7.56
N ASP A 295 -0.68 14.00 -7.59
CA ASP A 295 -2.01 14.05 -7.00
C ASP A 295 -3.04 13.64 -8.05
N PHE A 296 -3.93 12.72 -7.67
CA PHE A 296 -5.02 12.25 -8.51
C PHE A 296 -6.32 12.84 -7.99
N GLU A 297 -7.00 13.62 -8.82
CA GLU A 297 -8.31 14.18 -8.55
C GLU A 297 -9.36 13.38 -9.31
N LEU A 298 -10.36 12.88 -8.58
CA LEU A 298 -11.47 12.11 -9.14
C LEU A 298 -12.77 12.83 -8.80
N THR A 299 -13.60 13.08 -9.82
CA THR A 299 -14.90 13.73 -9.70
C THR A 299 -16.01 12.72 -9.98
N PHE A 300 -17.03 12.73 -9.13
CA PHE A 300 -18.17 11.83 -9.20
C PHE A 300 -19.48 12.59 -9.21
N GLU A 301 -20.49 11.97 -9.81
CA GLU A 301 -21.88 12.37 -9.74
C GLU A 301 -22.65 11.30 -8.95
N ASP A 302 -23.48 11.74 -8.00
CA ASP A 302 -24.46 10.88 -7.35
C ASP A 302 -25.58 10.61 -8.36
N THR A 303 -25.87 9.34 -8.60
CA THR A 303 -26.88 8.93 -9.58
C THR A 303 -28.28 8.76 -8.97
N ASN A 304 -28.42 9.07 -7.67
CA ASN A 304 -29.69 9.01 -6.94
C ASN A 304 -30.40 10.37 -6.85
#